data_AF-K3WRH8-F1
#
_entry.id   AF-K3WRH8-F1
#
_cell.length_a   1.000
_cell.length_b   1.000
_cell.length_c   1.000
_cell.angle_alpha   90.00
_cell.angle_beta   90.00
_cell.angle_gamma   90.00
#
_symmetry.space_group_name_H-M   'P 1'
#
loop_
_entity.id
_entity.type
_entity.pdbx_description
1 polymer ?
#
loop_
_entity_poly.entity_id
_entity_poly.type
_entity_poly.pdbx_seq_one_letter_code
_entity_poly.pdbx_strand_id
1 'polypeptide(L)'
;MDFTTCYNLLAARPAHAHTHCEDAHDHHQHDESDVENLATVLNEQLGGISDSKAASSSAEEQQQNDNEQEQQEPLEALTVTALTQLFFKLQETRVQIYSDFQKGFEVHQQTAQFPEFSAGITARFSNVSLQINKIEKELIAKKKQVLAQYVRKIQLEEKEKLLMTSALLIEKMRLRDAMKQPEPDVSITTLLDKSIDTLTTQHTVIILRINELLDELRMEIVDINDEE
;
A
#
# COMPACT_ATOMS: atom_id res chain seq x y z
N MET A 1 -9.10 -5.05 2.30
CA MET A 1 -8.17 -6.14 2.67
C MET A 1 -7.30 -5.60 3.79
N ASP A 2 -7.33 -6.24 4.96
CA ASP A 2 -6.46 -5.85 6.08
C ASP A 2 -5.03 -6.40 5.89
N PHE A 3 -4.06 -5.75 6.54
CA PHE A 3 -2.65 -6.13 6.43
C PHE A 3 -2.42 -7.56 6.94
N THR A 4 -3.13 -7.99 7.99
CA THR A 4 -3.00 -9.34 8.57
C THR A 4 -3.33 -10.43 7.56
N THR A 5 -4.36 -10.23 6.75
CA THR A 5 -4.76 -11.13 5.67
C THR A 5 -3.70 -11.16 4.57
N CYS A 6 -3.18 -9.99 4.18
CA CYS A 6 -2.12 -9.90 3.17
C CYS A 6 -0.81 -10.54 3.68
N TYR A 7 -0.45 -10.28 4.94
CA TYR A 7 0.69 -10.89 5.62
C TYR A 7 0.55 -12.40 5.69
N ASN A 8 -0.60 -12.93 6.12
CA ASN A 8 -0.81 -14.38 6.19
C ASN A 8 -0.72 -15.04 4.80
N LEU A 9 -1.28 -14.40 3.77
CA LEU A 9 -1.19 -14.88 2.38
C LEU A 9 0.24 -14.87 1.86
N LEU A 10 1.00 -13.81 2.12
CA LEU A 10 2.40 -13.67 1.67
C LEU A 10 3.34 -14.56 2.48
N ALA A 11 3.15 -14.64 3.80
CA ALA A 11 3.96 -15.46 4.71
C ALA A 11 3.78 -16.96 4.47
N ALA A 12 2.57 -17.40 4.09
CA ALA A 12 2.27 -18.80 3.79
C ALA A 12 2.79 -19.28 2.41
N ARG A 13 3.27 -18.39 1.54
CA ARG A 13 3.82 -18.80 0.24
C ARG A 13 5.08 -19.64 0.41
N PRO A 14 5.18 -20.84 -0.18
CA PRO A 14 6.42 -21.60 -0.15
C PRO A 14 7.57 -20.82 -0.81
N ALA A 15 8.78 -20.87 -0.26
CA ALA A 15 9.96 -20.16 -0.80
C ALA A 15 10.28 -20.51 -2.27
N HIS A 16 9.78 -21.65 -2.75
CA HIS A 16 9.93 -22.19 -4.10
C HIS A 16 8.75 -21.85 -5.03
N ALA A 17 7.78 -21.03 -4.64
CA ALA A 17 6.69 -20.62 -5.54
C ALA A 17 7.16 -19.76 -6.74
N HIS A 18 8.46 -19.42 -6.80
CA HIS A 18 9.11 -18.75 -7.94
C HIS A 18 9.75 -19.73 -8.96
N THR A 19 9.71 -21.05 -8.74
CA THR A 19 10.41 -22.04 -9.60
C THR A 19 9.58 -22.59 -10.76
N HIS A 20 8.88 -21.75 -11.52
CA HIS A 20 8.36 -22.17 -12.82
C HIS A 20 8.45 -21.03 -13.85
N CYS A 21 9.66 -20.74 -14.31
CA CYS A 21 9.85 -20.03 -15.57
C CYS A 21 11.23 -20.28 -16.20
N GLU A 22 11.74 -21.51 -16.20
CA GLU A 22 12.88 -21.87 -17.06
C GLU A 22 12.68 -23.30 -17.54
N ASP A 23 12.03 -23.48 -18.70
CA ASP A 23 12.31 -24.52 -19.69
C ASP A 23 11.25 -24.52 -20.81
N ALA A 24 11.49 -23.72 -21.86
CA ALA A 24 11.06 -24.03 -23.23
C ALA A 24 11.86 -23.23 -24.26
N HIS A 25 12.37 -23.95 -25.26
CA HIS A 25 13.28 -23.53 -26.32
C HIS A 25 12.77 -22.42 -27.25
N ASP A 26 13.71 -21.53 -27.61
CA ASP A 26 14.11 -21.14 -28.97
C ASP A 26 13.00 -21.10 -30.05
N HIS A 27 12.40 -19.92 -30.27
CA HIS A 27 12.01 -19.41 -31.60
C HIS A 27 11.67 -17.91 -31.54
N HIS A 28 12.17 -17.17 -32.54
CA HIS A 28 11.81 -15.77 -32.82
C HIS A 28 10.29 -15.51 -32.85
N GLN A 29 9.81 -14.55 -32.06
CA GLN A 29 8.94 -13.42 -32.47
C GLN A 29 8.59 -12.54 -31.25
N HIS A 30 8.36 -11.25 -31.50
CA HIS A 30 7.87 -10.25 -30.55
C HIS A 30 6.61 -10.72 -29.80
N ASP A 31 6.54 -10.56 -28.47
CA ASP A 31 5.26 -10.25 -27.80
C ASP A 31 5.46 -9.63 -26.40
N GLU A 32 4.72 -8.55 -26.12
CA GLU A 32 4.68 -7.80 -24.85
C GLU A 32 3.66 -8.43 -23.87
N SER A 33 3.79 -9.72 -23.53
CA SER A 33 2.76 -10.43 -22.74
C SER A 33 3.17 -10.93 -21.35
N ASP A 34 4.41 -10.74 -20.91
CA ASP A 34 4.87 -11.33 -19.64
C ASP A 34 4.66 -10.45 -18.39
N VAL A 35 4.16 -9.22 -18.55
CA VAL A 35 3.93 -8.27 -17.45
C VAL A 35 2.56 -8.46 -16.80
N GLU A 36 1.59 -9.08 -17.49
CA GLU A 36 0.24 -9.28 -16.97
C GLU A 36 0.10 -10.51 -16.05
N ASN A 37 1.03 -11.46 -16.09
CA ASN A 37 0.78 -12.76 -15.45
C ASN A 37 0.89 -12.72 -13.91
N LEU A 38 1.77 -11.90 -13.32
CA LEU A 38 1.89 -11.81 -11.85
C LEU A 38 0.76 -10.99 -11.21
N ALA A 39 0.30 -9.94 -11.91
CA ALA A 39 -0.84 -9.12 -11.48
C ALA A 39 -2.16 -9.88 -11.66
N THR A 40 -2.30 -10.68 -12.73
CA THR A 40 -3.51 -11.46 -13.01
C THR A 40 -3.67 -12.66 -12.07
N VAL A 41 -2.60 -13.37 -11.72
CA VAL A 41 -2.64 -14.47 -10.73
C VAL A 41 -3.05 -13.96 -9.34
N LEU A 42 -2.66 -12.73 -8.97
CA LEU A 42 -3.11 -12.09 -7.73
C LEU A 42 -4.55 -11.57 -7.80
N ASN A 43 -5.06 -11.23 -8.99
CA ASN A 43 -6.41 -10.67 -9.17
C ASN A 43 -7.49 -11.76 -9.34
N GLU A 44 -7.18 -12.89 -9.98
CA GLU A 44 -8.12 -14.00 -10.18
C GLU A 44 -8.44 -14.78 -8.89
N GLN A 45 -7.55 -14.76 -7.89
CA GLN A 45 -7.81 -15.35 -6.56
C GLN A 45 -8.62 -14.43 -5.63
N LEU A 46 -8.97 -13.21 -6.05
CA LEU A 46 -9.72 -12.22 -5.26
C LEU A 46 -11.17 -12.04 -5.71
N GLY A 47 -11.64 -12.81 -6.71
CA GLY A 47 -12.92 -12.61 -7.41
C GLY A 47 -14.12 -13.44 -6.94
N GLY A 48 -14.12 -14.02 -5.73
CA GLY A 48 -15.27 -14.81 -5.27
C GLY A 48 -15.44 -14.80 -3.77
N ILE A 49 -16.49 -14.13 -3.28
CA ILE A 49 -17.51 -14.63 -2.32
C ILE A 49 -18.48 -13.46 -2.07
N SER A 50 -19.69 -13.60 -2.62
CA SER A 50 -20.90 -12.88 -2.19
C SER A 50 -21.61 -13.68 -1.11
N ASP A 51 -22.21 -12.94 -0.17
CA ASP A 51 -23.28 -13.32 0.77
C ASP A 51 -23.13 -14.59 1.64
N SER A 52 -22.94 -14.37 2.93
CA SER A 52 -23.55 -15.20 3.98
C SER A 52 -23.76 -14.39 5.26
N LYS A 53 -25.02 -14.21 5.58
CA LYS A 53 -25.59 -13.60 6.79
C LYS A 53 -25.64 -14.66 7.89
N ALA A 54 -25.04 -14.41 9.06
CA ALA A 54 -25.41 -15.07 10.31
C ALA A 54 -25.07 -14.18 11.52
N ALA A 55 -26.09 -13.91 12.32
CA ALA A 55 -26.05 -13.14 13.56
C ALA A 55 -25.70 -14.05 14.75
N SER A 56 -25.00 -13.52 15.76
CA SER A 56 -25.59 -13.20 17.08
C SER A 56 -24.53 -13.02 18.18
N SER A 57 -24.66 -11.87 18.86
CA SER A 57 -24.45 -11.59 20.29
C SER A 57 -23.16 -11.99 21.00
N SER A 58 -22.42 -10.99 21.47
CA SER A 58 -22.16 -10.78 22.90
C SER A 58 -21.85 -9.30 23.10
N ALA A 59 -22.57 -8.69 24.03
CA ALA A 59 -22.45 -7.30 24.41
C ALA A 59 -21.32 -7.10 25.44
N GLU A 60 -20.92 -5.83 25.54
CA GLU A 60 -20.16 -5.19 26.62
C GLU A 60 -18.64 -5.05 26.40
N GLU A 61 -18.20 -3.81 26.65
CA GLU A 61 -16.83 -3.29 26.72
C GLU A 61 -16.15 -2.85 25.41
N GLN A 62 -16.43 -1.61 25.01
CA GLN A 62 -15.40 -0.57 24.75
C GLN A 62 -16.06 0.79 24.44
N GLN A 63 -16.50 1.46 25.50
CA GLN A 63 -16.65 2.92 25.51
C GLN A 63 -15.30 3.53 25.90
N GLN A 64 -14.52 3.99 24.93
CA GLN A 64 -13.51 5.06 25.06
C GLN A 64 -12.73 5.16 23.74
N ASN A 65 -13.22 5.95 22.79
CA ASN A 65 -12.40 6.72 21.82
C ASN A 65 -13.24 7.66 20.92
N ASP A 66 -14.29 8.28 21.45
CA ASP A 66 -15.12 9.25 20.71
C ASP A 66 -14.79 10.72 21.02
N ASN A 67 -13.63 11.02 21.63
CA ASN A 67 -13.33 12.35 22.16
C ASN A 67 -12.13 13.07 21.53
N GLU A 68 -11.77 12.72 20.28
CA GLU A 68 -10.81 13.47 19.45
C GLU A 68 -11.42 13.86 18.09
N GLN A 69 -12.74 14.12 18.03
CA GLN A 69 -13.31 14.96 16.97
C GLN A 69 -13.09 16.44 17.33
N GLU A 70 -11.83 16.85 17.42
CA GLU A 70 -11.47 18.26 17.48
C GLU A 70 -11.83 18.91 16.15
N GLN A 71 -12.93 19.66 16.13
CA GLN A 71 -13.18 20.88 15.35
C GLN A 71 -12.45 20.98 13.99
N GLN A 72 -12.56 19.96 13.14
CA GLN A 72 -12.19 20.12 11.74
C GLN A 72 -13.31 20.91 11.08
N GLU A 73 -12.97 22.06 10.49
CA GLU A 73 -13.91 22.76 9.61
C GLU A 73 -14.50 21.77 8.59
N PRO A 74 -15.79 21.86 8.29
CA PRO A 74 -16.41 21.00 7.28
C PRO A 74 -15.59 21.11 5.98
N LEU A 75 -15.12 19.98 5.44
CA LEU A 75 -14.30 19.95 4.22
C LEU A 75 -15.01 20.67 3.05
N GLU A 76 -16.34 20.69 3.07
CA GLU A 76 -17.19 21.36 2.10
C GLU A 76 -16.96 22.88 2.05
N ALA A 77 -16.61 23.49 3.19
CA ALA A 77 -16.36 24.92 3.32
C ALA A 77 -14.96 25.33 2.83
N LEU A 78 -14.04 24.39 2.69
CA LEU A 78 -12.67 24.68 2.28
C LEU A 78 -12.59 25.13 0.82
N THR A 79 -11.66 26.05 0.53
CA THR A 79 -11.30 26.42 -0.83
C THR A 79 -10.56 25.27 -1.52
N VAL A 80 -10.47 25.32 -2.85
CA VAL A 80 -9.73 24.33 -3.63
C VAL A 80 -8.26 24.29 -3.19
N THR A 81 -7.64 25.45 -2.98
CA THR A 81 -6.27 25.58 -2.45
C THR A 81 -6.12 24.97 -1.06
N ALA A 82 -7.09 25.16 -0.16
CA ALA A 82 -7.03 24.57 1.18
C ALA A 82 -7.18 23.04 1.14
N LEU A 83 -8.05 22.51 0.27
CA LEU A 83 -8.21 21.08 0.05
C LEU A 83 -6.92 20.42 -0.47
N THR A 84 -6.24 21.05 -1.43
CA THR A 84 -5.00 20.52 -1.97
C THR A 84 -3.84 20.63 -0.99
N GLN A 85 -3.75 21.70 -0.20
CA GLN A 85 -2.80 21.79 0.91
C GLN A 85 -3.03 20.70 1.96
N LEU A 86 -4.29 20.42 2.31
CA LEU A 86 -4.63 19.33 3.21
C LEU A 86 -4.21 17.97 2.62
N PHE A 87 -4.42 17.76 1.33
CA PHE A 87 -3.94 16.56 0.64
C PHE A 87 -2.42 16.37 0.77
N PHE A 88 -1.62 17.41 0.54
CA PHE A 88 -0.15 17.30 0.69
C PHE A 88 0.26 16.98 2.13
N LYS A 89 -0.36 17.60 3.14
CA LYS A 89 -0.12 17.27 4.55
C LYS A 89 -0.46 15.82 4.88
N LEU A 90 -1.52 15.28 4.28
CA LEU A 90 -1.89 13.87 4.43
C LEU A 90 -0.86 12.94 3.74
N GLN A 91 -0.25 13.36 2.64
CA GLN A 91 0.85 12.61 2.02
C GLN A 91 2.12 12.61 2.87
N GLU A 92 2.48 13.75 3.47
CA GLU A 92 3.57 13.83 4.45
C GLU A 92 3.31 12.89 5.64
N THR A 93 2.08 12.90 6.16
CA THR A 93 1.64 11.98 7.22
C THR A 93 1.79 10.53 6.77
N ARG A 94 1.42 10.20 5.52
CA ARG A 94 1.57 8.86 4.96
C ARG A 94 3.03 8.42 4.88
N VAL A 95 3.94 9.30 4.48
CA VAL A 95 5.40 9.04 4.49
C VAL A 95 5.87 8.68 5.91
N GLN A 96 5.40 9.41 6.93
CA GLN A 96 5.72 9.09 8.32
C GLN A 96 5.18 7.71 8.72
N ILE A 97 3.94 7.36 8.35
CA ILE A 97 3.37 6.03 8.63
C ILE A 97 4.20 4.92 7.98
N TYR A 98 4.69 5.09 6.75
CA TYR A 98 5.61 4.12 6.13
C TYR A 98 6.91 3.95 6.92
N SER A 99 7.53 5.05 7.35
CA SER A 99 8.74 5.00 8.19
C SER A 99 8.47 4.22 9.49
N ASP A 100 7.36 4.53 10.16
CA ASP A 100 6.97 3.85 11.41
C ASP A 100 6.67 2.38 11.17
N PHE A 101 6.02 2.07 10.05
CA PHE A 101 5.72 0.70 9.67
C PHE A 101 6.99 -0.12 9.46
N GLN A 102 7.95 0.38 8.68
CA GLN A 102 9.21 -0.31 8.43
C GLN A 102 10.00 -0.54 9.72
N LYS A 103 10.18 0.51 10.54
CA LYS A 103 10.90 0.41 11.82
C LYS A 103 10.21 -0.52 12.81
N GLY A 104 8.90 -0.36 12.98
CA GLY A 104 8.14 -1.17 13.91
C GLY A 104 8.01 -2.62 13.45
N PHE A 105 7.96 -2.89 12.13
CA PHE A 105 8.01 -4.25 11.60
C PHE A 105 9.31 -4.94 12.00
N GLU A 106 10.46 -4.28 11.85
CA GLU A 106 11.75 -4.85 12.24
C GLU A 106 11.82 -5.24 13.72
N VAL A 107 11.20 -4.44 14.58
CA VAL A 107 11.15 -4.64 16.04
C VAL A 107 10.13 -5.71 16.45
N HIS A 108 8.91 -5.64 15.90
CA HIS A 108 7.78 -6.39 16.43
C HIS A 108 7.50 -7.71 15.69
N GLN A 109 7.98 -7.92 14.46
CA GLN A 109 7.63 -9.08 13.60
C GLN A 109 7.74 -10.47 14.25
N GLN A 110 8.65 -10.66 15.22
CA GLN A 110 8.87 -11.93 15.93
C GLN A 110 8.35 -11.91 17.37
N THR A 111 7.53 -10.92 17.72
CA THR A 111 7.01 -10.70 19.07
C THR A 111 5.50 -10.93 19.13
N ALA A 112 4.98 -11.20 20.31
CA ALA A 112 3.53 -11.31 20.54
C ALA A 112 2.77 -9.99 20.26
N GLN A 113 3.46 -8.86 20.19
CA GLN A 113 2.88 -7.54 19.92
C GLN A 113 2.63 -7.27 18.43
N PHE A 114 3.13 -8.14 17.54
CA PHE A 114 3.02 -7.92 16.10
C PHE A 114 1.57 -7.72 15.59
N PRO A 115 0.56 -8.48 16.05
CA PRO A 115 -0.82 -8.29 15.58
C PRO A 115 -1.38 -6.92 15.96
N GLU A 116 -1.13 -6.47 17.19
CA GLU A 116 -1.58 -5.16 17.68
C GLU A 116 -0.89 -4.02 16.93
N PHE A 117 0.44 -4.10 16.77
CA PHE A 117 1.22 -3.16 15.97
C PHE A 117 0.68 -3.06 14.52
N SER A 118 0.44 -4.21 13.90
CA SER A 118 -0.07 -4.30 12.52
C SER A 118 -1.47 -3.70 12.39
N ALA A 119 -2.35 -3.95 13.36
CA ALA A 119 -3.68 -3.35 13.42
C ALA A 119 -3.59 -1.81 13.55
N GLY A 120 -2.71 -1.31 14.41
CA GLY A 120 -2.48 0.13 14.59
C GLY A 120 -1.98 0.82 13.32
N ILE A 121 -0.98 0.24 12.64
CA ILE A 121 -0.49 0.76 11.35
C ILE A 121 -1.59 0.73 10.28
N THR A 122 -2.35 -0.35 10.19
CA THR A 122 -3.47 -0.48 9.24
C THR A 122 -4.54 0.59 9.48
N ALA A 123 -4.89 0.84 10.74
CA ALA A 123 -5.85 1.88 11.11
C ALA A 123 -5.37 3.27 10.68
N ARG A 124 -4.08 3.59 10.87
CA ARG A 124 -3.47 4.86 10.45
C ARG A 124 -3.51 5.04 8.93
N PHE A 125 -3.12 4.02 8.15
CA PHE A 125 -3.22 4.08 6.69
C PHE A 125 -4.66 4.23 6.21
N SER A 126 -5.60 3.50 6.83
CA SER A 126 -7.04 3.59 6.53
C SER A 126 -7.57 4.99 6.78
N ASN A 127 -7.26 5.58 7.95
CA ASN A 127 -7.68 6.92 8.31
C ASN A 127 -7.21 7.97 7.28
N VAL A 128 -5.92 7.98 6.94
CA VAL A 128 -5.38 8.90 5.93
C VAL A 128 -6.05 8.69 4.57
N SER A 129 -6.25 7.44 4.15
CA SER A 129 -6.87 7.13 2.86
C SER A 129 -8.34 7.58 2.81
N LEU A 130 -9.09 7.43 3.92
CA LEU A 130 -10.46 7.93 4.03
C LEU A 130 -10.52 9.46 3.94
N GLN A 131 -9.60 10.17 4.59
CA GLN A 131 -9.53 11.63 4.48
C GLN A 131 -9.23 12.07 3.05
N ILE A 132 -8.27 11.44 2.38
CA ILE A 132 -7.95 11.74 0.97
C ILE A 132 -9.16 11.43 0.06
N ASN A 133 -9.90 10.33 0.29
CA ASN A 133 -11.13 10.04 -0.48
C ASN A 133 -12.19 11.13 -0.32
N LYS A 134 -12.29 11.76 0.85
CA LYS A 134 -13.20 12.89 1.06
C LYS A 134 -12.73 14.10 0.26
N ILE A 135 -11.43 14.41 0.28
CA ILE A 135 -10.85 15.50 -0.52
C ILE A 135 -11.13 15.29 -2.03
N GLU A 136 -10.91 14.08 -2.54
CA GLU A 136 -11.21 13.73 -3.93
C GLU A 136 -12.67 14.05 -4.29
N LYS A 137 -13.62 13.63 -3.44
CA LYS A 137 -15.06 13.90 -3.63
C LYS A 137 -15.38 15.39 -3.61
N GLU A 138 -14.77 16.16 -2.72
CA GLU A 138 -14.97 17.60 -2.64
C GLU A 138 -14.40 18.34 -3.86
N LEU A 139 -13.25 17.91 -4.37
CA LEU A 139 -12.69 18.46 -5.62
C LEU A 139 -13.63 18.20 -6.81
N ILE A 140 -14.23 17.01 -6.89
CA ILE A 140 -15.27 16.68 -7.89
C ILE A 140 -16.48 17.58 -7.72
N ALA A 141 -16.98 17.76 -6.50
CA ALA A 141 -18.15 18.60 -6.20
C ALA A 141 -17.92 20.07 -6.59
N LYS A 142 -16.69 20.57 -6.40
CA LYS A 142 -16.24 21.91 -6.81
C LYS A 142 -15.87 21.99 -8.30
N LYS A 143 -16.17 20.96 -9.10
CA LYS A 143 -15.91 20.87 -10.54
C LYS A 143 -14.43 20.92 -10.95
N LYS A 144 -13.50 20.65 -10.03
CA LYS A 144 -12.06 20.57 -10.32
C LYS A 144 -11.66 19.13 -10.63
N GLN A 145 -12.15 18.63 -11.78
CA GLN A 145 -12.01 17.21 -12.18
C GLN A 145 -10.55 16.78 -12.36
N VAL A 146 -9.71 17.64 -12.94
CA VAL A 146 -8.30 17.32 -13.20
C VAL A 146 -7.55 17.07 -11.88
N LEU A 147 -7.71 17.95 -10.89
CA LEU A 147 -7.14 17.76 -9.56
C LEU A 147 -7.62 16.47 -8.88
N ALA A 148 -8.92 16.16 -8.96
CA ALA A 148 -9.47 14.93 -8.41
C ALA A 148 -8.87 13.68 -9.07
N GLN A 149 -8.65 13.70 -10.39
CA GLN A 149 -8.01 12.61 -11.11
C GLN A 149 -6.56 12.39 -10.67
N TYR A 150 -5.79 13.45 -10.44
CA TYR A 150 -4.43 13.33 -9.90
C TYR A 150 -4.43 12.72 -8.50
N VAL A 151 -5.29 13.22 -7.60
CA VAL A 151 -5.47 12.64 -6.25
C VAL A 151 -5.78 11.14 -6.34
N ARG A 152 -6.68 10.76 -7.26
CA ARG A 152 -7.06 9.36 -7.46
C ARG A 152 -5.89 8.50 -7.97
N LYS A 153 -5.15 8.97 -8.98
CA LYS A 153 -3.96 8.27 -9.51
C LYS A 153 -2.92 8.05 -8.42
N ILE A 154 -2.62 9.09 -7.64
CA ILE A 154 -1.68 9.00 -6.51
C ILE A 154 -2.14 7.96 -5.48
N GLN A 155 -3.44 7.88 -5.18
CA GLN A 155 -3.95 6.86 -4.26
C GLN A 155 -3.79 5.43 -4.78
N LEU A 156 -3.93 5.21 -6.09
CA LEU A 156 -3.75 3.89 -6.70
C LEU A 156 -2.28 3.45 -6.60
N GLU A 157 -1.35 4.35 -6.93
CA GLU A 157 0.09 4.11 -6.77
C GLU A 157 0.46 3.89 -5.30
N GLU A 158 -0.13 4.65 -4.37
CA GLU A 158 0.09 4.47 -2.93
C GLU A 158 -0.43 3.13 -2.40
N LYS A 159 -1.53 2.61 -2.97
CA LYS A 159 -2.00 1.25 -2.67
C LYS A 159 -1.00 0.20 -3.15
N GLU A 160 -0.45 0.36 -4.35
CA GLU A 160 0.58 -0.53 -4.92
C GLU A 160 1.87 -0.48 -4.09
N LYS A 161 2.31 0.73 -3.70
CA LYS A 161 3.46 0.95 -2.82
C LYS A 161 3.32 0.24 -1.48
N LEU A 162 2.14 0.31 -0.86
CA LEU A 162 1.88 -0.38 0.42
C LEU A 162 2.01 -1.89 0.27
N LEU A 163 1.49 -2.46 -0.82
CA LEU A 163 1.62 -3.87 -1.12
C LEU A 163 3.09 -4.27 -1.32
N MET A 164 3.83 -3.52 -2.15
CA MET A 164 5.25 -3.78 -2.39
C MET A 164 6.11 -3.60 -1.14
N THR A 165 5.83 -2.59 -0.32
CA THR A 165 6.50 -2.39 0.98
C THR A 165 6.30 -3.62 1.87
N SER A 166 5.08 -4.14 1.95
CA SER A 166 4.74 -5.30 2.76
C SER A 166 5.47 -6.56 2.28
N ALA A 167 5.46 -6.81 0.96
CA ALA A 167 6.17 -7.92 0.35
C ALA A 167 7.68 -7.85 0.60
N LEU A 168 8.29 -6.67 0.41
CA LEU A 168 9.71 -6.44 0.64
C LEU A 168 10.12 -6.70 2.09
N LEU A 169 9.30 -6.28 3.06
CA LEU A 169 9.56 -6.51 4.49
C LEU A 169 9.52 -8.00 4.84
N ILE A 170 8.55 -8.75 4.29
CA ILE A 170 8.42 -10.19 4.52
C ILE A 170 9.61 -10.95 3.88
N GLU A 171 10.02 -10.60 2.67
CA GLU A 171 11.18 -11.23 2.02
C GLU A 171 12.49 -10.94 2.77
N LYS A 172 12.68 -9.69 3.25
CA LYS A 172 13.80 -9.34 4.13
C LYS A 172 13.80 -10.12 5.44
N MET A 173 12.62 -10.38 6.02
CA MET A 173 12.48 -11.24 7.19
C MET A 173 12.91 -12.68 6.88
N ARG A 174 12.40 -13.25 5.79
CA ARG A 174 12.73 -14.61 5.35
C ARG A 174 14.21 -14.79 5.11
N LEU A 175 14.85 -13.84 4.43
CA LEU A 175 16.30 -13.87 4.21
C LEU A 175 17.04 -13.87 5.54
N ARG A 176 16.67 -12.96 6.45
CA ARG A 176 17.27 -12.88 7.79
C ARG A 176 17.14 -14.18 8.57
N ASP A 177 15.98 -14.82 8.52
CA ASP A 177 15.73 -16.07 9.24
C ASP A 177 16.43 -17.27 8.58
N ALA A 178 16.55 -17.30 7.25
CA ALA A 178 17.35 -18.29 6.54
C ALA A 178 18.85 -18.17 6.88
N MET A 179 19.37 -16.94 7.01
CA MET A 179 20.77 -16.67 7.38
C MET A 179 21.10 -17.01 8.84
N LYS A 180 20.10 -17.06 9.74
CA LYS A 180 20.28 -17.44 11.15
C LYS A 180 20.38 -18.95 11.38
N GLN A 181 20.09 -19.77 10.37
CA GLN A 181 20.20 -21.22 10.48
C GLN A 181 21.65 -21.65 10.72
N PRO A 182 21.92 -22.72 11.49
CA PRO A 182 23.28 -23.20 11.73
C PRO A 182 24.07 -23.52 10.45
N GLU A 183 23.37 -24.01 9.43
CA GLU A 183 23.87 -24.23 8.08
C GLU A 183 22.90 -23.56 7.08
N PRO A 184 23.14 -22.29 6.71
CA PRO A 184 22.28 -21.58 5.76
C PRO A 184 22.32 -22.23 4.37
N ASP A 185 21.16 -22.47 3.79
CA ASP A 185 21.05 -22.91 2.40
C ASP A 185 21.41 -21.74 1.46
N VAL A 186 22.56 -21.88 0.79
CA VAL A 186 23.09 -20.87 -0.16
C VAL A 186 22.13 -20.64 -1.32
N SER A 187 21.44 -21.68 -1.80
CA SER A 187 20.48 -21.56 -2.89
C SER A 187 19.26 -20.74 -2.47
N ILE A 188 18.71 -21.02 -1.28
CA ILE A 188 17.54 -20.29 -0.76
C ILE A 188 17.90 -18.83 -0.46
N THR A 189 19.04 -18.59 0.19
CA THR A 189 19.47 -17.22 0.52
C THR A 189 19.75 -16.39 -0.74
N THR A 190 20.39 -16.97 -1.77
CA THR A 190 20.61 -16.30 -3.06
C THR A 190 19.30 -16.00 -3.79
N LEU A 191 18.30 -16.90 -3.73
CA LEU A 191 16.99 -16.67 -4.34
C LEU A 191 16.24 -15.51 -3.66
N LEU A 192 16.23 -15.49 -2.32
CA LEU A 192 15.59 -14.45 -1.53
C LEU A 192 16.27 -13.08 -1.75
N ASP A 193 17.59 -13.05 -1.88
CA ASP A 193 18.35 -11.83 -2.17
C ASP A 193 17.94 -11.23 -3.53
N LYS A 194 17.90 -12.06 -4.59
CA LYS A 194 17.42 -11.65 -5.92
C LYS A 194 15.96 -11.18 -5.92
N SER A 195 15.11 -11.84 -5.13
CA SER A 195 13.70 -11.46 -4.93
C SER A 195 13.61 -10.05 -4.31
N ILE A 196 14.40 -9.78 -3.27
CA ILE A 196 14.50 -8.46 -2.61
C ILE A 196 14.96 -7.38 -3.59
N ASP A 197 15.97 -7.65 -4.42
CA ASP A 197 16.47 -6.70 -5.42
C ASP A 197 15.40 -6.34 -6.46
N THR A 198 14.67 -7.35 -6.93
CA THR A 198 13.57 -7.18 -7.88
C THR A 198 12.46 -6.32 -7.27
N LEU A 199 12.00 -6.68 -6.07
CA LEU A 199 10.97 -5.93 -5.34
C LEU A 199 11.43 -4.50 -5.02
N THR A 200 12.70 -4.29 -4.67
CA THR A 200 13.26 -2.96 -4.40
C THR A 200 13.25 -2.08 -5.64
N THR A 201 13.59 -2.65 -6.81
CA THR A 201 13.53 -1.94 -8.09
C THR A 201 12.10 -1.53 -8.42
N GLN A 202 11.14 -2.47 -8.35
CA GLN A 202 9.72 -2.19 -8.59
C GLN A 202 9.15 -1.15 -7.62
N HIS A 203 9.46 -1.29 -6.33
CA HIS A 203 9.06 -0.35 -5.29
C HIS A 203 9.60 1.06 -5.56
N THR A 204 10.84 1.18 -6.04
CA THR A 204 11.45 2.46 -6.41
C THR A 204 10.72 3.11 -7.59
N VAL A 205 10.36 2.33 -8.61
CA VAL A 205 9.59 2.82 -9.76
C VAL A 205 8.24 3.37 -9.33
N ILE A 206 7.52 2.72 -8.41
CA ILE A 206 6.25 3.24 -7.87
C ILE A 206 6.47 4.58 -7.15
N ILE A 207 7.52 4.70 -6.34
CA ILE A 207 7.84 5.96 -5.64
C ILE A 207 8.10 7.10 -6.64
N LEU A 208 8.85 6.82 -7.71
CA LEU A 208 9.12 7.81 -8.75
C LEU A 208 7.83 8.26 -9.44
N ARG A 209 6.95 7.33 -9.83
CA ARG A 209 5.62 7.64 -10.39
C ARG A 209 4.78 8.51 -9.46
N ILE A 210 4.78 8.23 -8.15
CA ILE A 210 4.07 9.05 -7.16
C ILE A 210 4.62 10.47 -7.13
N ASN A 211 5.94 10.63 -7.13
CA ASN A 211 6.57 11.96 -7.10
C ASN A 211 6.27 12.75 -8.37
N GLU A 212 6.34 12.11 -9.54
CA GLU A 212 5.96 12.73 -10.82
C GLU A 212 4.52 13.24 -10.79
N LEU A 213 3.57 12.40 -10.34
CA LEU A 213 2.17 12.80 -10.19
C LEU A 213 1.96 13.94 -9.17
N LEU A 214 2.74 13.97 -8.09
CA LEU A 214 2.70 15.05 -7.10
C LEU A 214 3.22 16.36 -7.69
N ASP A 215 4.25 16.32 -8.52
CA ASP A 215 4.80 17.49 -9.21
C ASP A 215 3.83 18.01 -10.28
N GLU A 216 3.24 17.12 -11.08
CA GLU A 216 2.18 17.49 -12.04
C GLU A 216 0.98 18.14 -11.32
N LEU A 217 0.55 17.57 -10.20
CA LEU A 217 -0.53 18.14 -9.39
C LEU A 217 -0.16 19.55 -8.87
N ARG A 218 1.09 19.79 -8.48
CA ARG A 218 1.54 21.13 -8.06
C ARG A 218 1.45 22.13 -9.20
N MET A 219 1.84 21.74 -10.41
CA MET A 219 1.73 22.61 -11.59
C MET A 219 0.28 22.98 -11.89
N GLU A 220 -0.62 21.99 -11.89
CA GLU A 220 -2.06 22.21 -12.11
C GLU A 220 -2.68 23.16 -11.07
N ILE A 221 -2.23 23.08 -9.81
CA ILE A 221 -2.69 23.99 -8.76
C ILE A 221 -2.24 25.43 -9.01
N VAL A 222 -1.03 25.65 -9.53
CA VAL A 222 -0.53 26.99 -9.88
C VAL A 222 -1.39 27.58 -10.99
N ASP A 223 -1.63 26.82 -12.06
CA ASP A 223 -2.45 27.26 -13.20
C ASP A 223 -3.86 27.66 -12.76
N ILE A 224 -4.48 26.90 -11.85
CA ILE A 224 -5.81 27.22 -11.31
C ILE A 224 -5.82 28.52 -10.49
N ASN A 225 -4.76 28.81 -9.72
CA ASN A 225 -4.71 30.02 -8.91
C ASN A 225 -4.44 31.27 -9.77
N ASP A 226 -3.83 31.13 -10.95
CA ASP A 226 -3.60 32.23 -11.88
C ASP A 226 -4.86 32.59 -12.71
N GLU A 227 -5.85 31.69 -12.75
CA GLU A 227 -7.14 31.89 -13.44
C GLU A 227 -8.28 32.45 -12.56
N GLU A 228 -8.12 32.49 -11.23
CA GLU A 228 -9.09 33.02 -10.25
C GLU A 228 -8.85 34.50 -9.88
#